data_AF-A0A314Y6I7-F1
#
_entry.id   AF-A0A314Y6I7-F1
#
_cell.length_a   1.000
_cell.length_b   1.000
_cell.length_c   1.000
_cell.angle_alpha   90.00
_cell.angle_beta   90.00
_cell.angle_gamma   90.00
#
_symmetry.space_group_name_H-M   'P 1'
#
loop_
_entity.id
_entity.type
_entity.pdbx_description
1 polymer ?
#
loop_
_entity_poly.entity_id
_entity_poly.type
_entity_poly.pdbx_seq_one_letter_code
_entity_poly.pdbx_strand_id
1 'polypeptide(L)' 'MAQEMCFDCLHRRIQSDFSEKLVFVYGLSDSAFPFGSTAVVQLCNSSGETASAPQFLLSYLPSHEQDCFTKYV' A
#
# COMPACT_ATOMS: atom_id res chain seq x y z
N MET A 1 -9.37 -7.25 12.21
CA MET A 1 -9.11 -7.81 10.87
C MET A 1 -8.78 -6.64 9.96
N ALA A 2 -7.64 -6.65 9.26
CA ALA A 2 -7.33 -5.59 8.29
C ALA A 2 -8.49 -5.47 7.30
N GLN A 3 -8.87 -4.25 6.92
CA GLN A 3 -9.93 -4.07 5.92
C GLN A 3 -9.35 -4.49 4.56
N GLU A 4 -9.55 -5.75 4.20
CA GLU A 4 -9.14 -6.28 2.91
C GLU A 4 -9.92 -5.55 1.82
N MET A 5 -9.19 -5.01 0.84
CA MET A 5 -9.74 -4.23 -0.25
C MET A 5 -9.26 -4.81 -1.57
N CYS A 6 -10.03 -4.57 -2.63
CA CYS A 6 -9.68 -5.04 -3.95
C CYS A 6 -8.32 -4.46 -4.38
N PHE A 7 -7.53 -5.16 -5.19
CA PHE A 7 -6.23 -4.63 -5.61
C PHE A 7 -6.33 -3.31 -6.36
N ASP A 8 -7.39 -3.06 -7.14
CA ASP A 8 -7.67 -1.75 -7.73
C ASP A 8 -7.92 -0.66 -6.67
N CYS A 9 -8.65 -1.01 -5.62
CA CYS A 9 -8.96 -0.13 -4.49
C CYS A 9 -7.68 0.21 -3.73
N LEU A 10 -6.84 -0.81 -3.49
CA LEU A 10 -5.55 -0.70 -2.84
C LEU A 10 -4.60 0.17 -3.65
N HIS A 11 -4.53 -0.04 -4.97
CA HIS A 11 -3.72 0.78 -5.87
C HIS A 11 -4.14 2.25 -5.85
N ARG A 12 -5.45 2.54 -5.99
CA ARG A 12 -5.96 3.92 -5.92
C ARG A 12 -5.68 4.58 -4.58
N ARG A 13 -5.81 3.82 -3.49
CA ARG A 13 -5.51 4.31 -2.13
C ARG A 13 -4.04 4.67 -1.99
N ILE A 14 -3.12 3.82 -2.45
CA ILE A 14 -1.68 4.08 -2.43
C ILE A 14 -1.34 5.32 -3.24
N GLN A 15 -1.91 5.47 -4.45
CA GLN A 15 -1.71 6.66 -5.27
C GLN A 15 -2.19 7.93 -4.55
N SER A 16 -3.35 7.86 -3.89
CA SER A 16 -3.93 8.97 -3.13
C SER A 16 -3.12 9.32 -1.87
N ASP A 17 -2.68 8.33 -1.09
CA ASP A 17 -1.95 8.54 0.16
C ASP A 17 -0.53 9.08 -0.09
N PHE A 18 0.10 8.65 -1.20
CA PHE A 18 1.50 8.98 -1.49
C PHE A 18 1.69 9.95 -2.66
N SER A 19 0.62 10.54 -3.19
CA SER A 19 0.66 11.52 -4.28
C SER A 19 1.48 11.02 -5.49
N GLU A 20 1.23 9.77 -5.92
CA GLU A 20 1.91 9.11 -7.05
C GLU A 20 3.43 8.89 -6.87
N LYS A 21 3.99 9.15 -5.69
CA LYS A 21 5.41 8.88 -5.40
C LYS A 21 5.73 7.39 -5.32
N LEU A 22 4.71 6.53 -5.24
CA LEU A 22 4.83 5.09 -5.18
C LEU A 22 4.14 4.44 -6.38
N VAL A 23 4.86 3.56 -7.07
CA VAL A 23 4.33 2.70 -8.12
C VAL A 23 3.83 1.41 -7.47
N PHE A 24 2.58 1.04 -7.72
CA PHE A 24 2.07 -0.26 -7.36
C PHE A 24 2.66 -1.33 -8.29
N VAL A 25 3.31 -2.34 -7.72
CA VAL A 25 3.90 -3.45 -8.49
C VAL A 25 2.93 -4.64 -8.51
N TYR A 26 2.58 -5.16 -7.33
CA TYR A 26 1.56 -6.20 -7.17
C TYR A 26 1.02 -6.21 -5.74
N GLY A 27 -0.23 -6.66 -5.61
CA GLY A 27 -0.89 -6.87 -4.33
C GLY A 27 -0.55 -8.25 -3.77
N LEU A 28 -0.46 -8.35 -2.44
CA LEU A 28 -0.37 -9.60 -1.72
C LEU A 28 -1.73 -9.91 -1.11
N SER A 29 -2.18 -11.15 -1.30
CA SER A 29 -3.35 -11.71 -0.65
C SER A 29 -2.94 -12.99 0.07
N ASP A 30 -3.44 -13.14 1.30
CA ASP A 30 -3.37 -14.39 2.05
C ASP A 30 -4.50 -15.37 1.64
N SER A 31 -5.36 -14.96 0.70
CA SER A 31 -6.52 -15.71 0.22
C SER A 31 -6.45 -15.97 -1.30
N ALA A 32 -7.30 -16.87 -1.79
CA ALA A 32 -7.45 -17.11 -3.24
C ALA A 32 -8.18 -15.98 -3.97
N PHE A 33 -8.69 -14.98 -3.24
CA PHE A 33 -9.41 -13.85 -3.81
C PHE A 33 -8.47 -12.65 -4.02
N PRO A 34 -8.75 -11.76 -4.99
CA PRO A 34 -7.94 -10.58 -5.26
C PRO A 34 -8.21 -9.44 -4.25
N PHE A 35 -8.25 -9.80 -2.96
CA PHE A 35 -8.42 -8.89 -1.84
C PHE A 35 -7.17 -8.94 -0.97
N GLY A 36 -6.66 -7.77 -0.61
CA GLY A 36 -5.48 -7.68 0.24
C GLY A 36 -5.39 -6.33 0.90
N SER A 37 -4.64 -6.30 1.99
CA SER A 37 -4.26 -5.07 2.69
C SER A 37 -2.79 -4.71 2.44
N THR A 38 -2.04 -5.59 1.78
CA THR A 38 -0.60 -5.46 1.57
C THR A 38 -0.29 -5.40 0.09
N ALA A 39 0.61 -4.50 -0.31
CA ALA A 39 1.12 -4.41 -1.67
C ALA A 39 2.63 -4.23 -1.67
N VAL A 40 3.28 -4.75 -2.70
CA VAL A 40 4.65 -4.37 -3.04
C VAL A 40 4.58 -3.09 -3.85
N VAL A 41 5.26 -2.08 -3.34
CA VAL A 41 5.34 -0.76 -3.95
C VAL A 41 6.79 -0.42 -4.23
N GLN A 42 6.99 0.39 -5.24
CA GLN A 42 8.29 0.87 -5.65
C GLN A 42 8.34 2.39 -5.60
N LEU A 43 9.42 2.96 -5.06
CA LEU A 43 9.58 4.41 -5.02
C LEU A 43 9.77 4.98 -6.44
N CYS A 44 9.04 6.03 -6.80
CA CYS A 44 9.35 6.81 -7.99
C CYS A 44 10.58 7.68 -7.70
N ASN A 45 11.72 7.38 -8.32
CA ASN A 45 12.85 8.31 -8.32
C ASN A 45 12.53 9.51 -9.21
N SER A 46 12.94 10.70 -8.80
CA SER A 46 12.78 11.98 -9.53
C SER A 46 13.32 11.96 -10.97
N SER A 47 14.08 10.93 -11.35
CA SER A 47 14.66 10.76 -12.68
C SER A 47 13.78 9.91 -13.63
N GLY A 48 12.63 9.40 -13.17
CA GLY A 48 11.74 8.59 -14.02
C GLY A 48 12.26 7.17 -14.33
N GLU A 49 13.41 6.78 -13.76
CA GLU A 49 14.03 5.48 -13.97
C GLU A 49 13.60 4.51 -12.85
N THR A 50 12.73 3.58 -13.22
CA THR A 50 12.24 2.46 -12.38
C THR A 50 13.28 1.33 -12.24
N ALA A 51 14.45 1.42 -12.86
CA ALA A 51 15.42 0.32 -12.89
C ALA A 51 16.24 0.15 -11.58
N SER A 52 16.31 1.17 -10.71
CA SER A 52 17.09 1.13 -9.46
C SER A 52 16.34 1.73 -8.27
N ALA A 53 15.01 1.72 -8.32
CA ALA A 53 14.21 2.27 -7.24
C ALA A 53 13.90 1.19 -6.19
N PRO A 54 14.03 1.51 -4.88
CA PRO A 54 13.80 0.55 -3.82
C PRO A 54 12.35 0.05 -3.82
N GLN A 55 12.19 -1.25 -3.71
CA GLN A 55 10.91 -1.92 -3.53
C GLN A 55 10.73 -2.28 -2.06
N PHE A 56 9.54 -2.06 -1.54
CA PHE A 56 9.22 -2.40 -0.16
C PHE A 56 7.77 -2.83 -0.02
N LEU A 57 7.49 -3.49 1.11
CA LEU A 57 6.16 -3.95 1.47
C LEU A 57 5.40 -2.81 2.14
N LEU A 58 4.23 -2.46 1.60
CA LEU A 58 3.31 -1.52 2.21
C LEU A 58 2.07 -2.28 2.69
N SER A 59 1.91 -2.37 4.01
CA SER A 59 0.75 -3.00 4.65
C SER A 59 -0.15 -1.96 5.30
N TYR A 60 -1.42 -1.95 4.90
CA TYR A 60 -2.45 -1.16 5.55
C TYR A 60 -2.95 -1.89 6.79
N LEU A 61 -2.68 -1.29 7.95
CA LEU A 61 -3.21 -1.78 9.21
C LEU A 61 -4.67 -1.33 9.38
N PRO A 62 -5.53 -2.15 10.00
CA PRO A 62 -6.86 -1.70 10.37
C PRO A 62 -6.73 -0.50 11.30
N SER A 63 -7.36 0.62 10.96
CA SER A 63 -7.61 1.69 11.90
C SER A 63 -8.88 1.34 12.67
N HIS A 64 -8.77 0.58 13.76
CA HIS A 64 -9.89 0.47 14.68
C HIS A 64 -9.97 1.79 15.48
N GLU A 65 -11.17 2.27 15.83
CA GLU A 65 -11.35 3.45 16.69
C GLU A 65 -10.71 3.29 18.10
N GLN A 66 -10.13 2.13 18.40
CA GLN A 66 -9.40 1.78 19.64
C GLN A 66 -7.89 1.62 19.43
N ASP A 67 -7.34 1.84 18.23
CA ASP A 67 -5.91 1.67 17.99
C ASP A 67 -5.12 2.81 18.66
N CYS A 68 -4.32 2.45 19.68
CA CYS A 68 -3.50 3.35 20.50
C CYS A 68 -2.56 4.28 19.71
N PHE A 69 -2.30 4.01 18.43
CA PHE A 69 -1.40 4.81 17.60
C PHE A 69 -2.02 6.10 17.07
N THR A 70 -3.35 6.24 17.03
CA THR A 70 -3.98 7.51 16.61
C THR A 70 -3.85 8.60 17.67
N LYS A 71 -3.42 8.26 18.90
CA LYS A 71 -3.15 9.21 19.99
C LYS A 71 -1.70 9.68 20.06
N TYR A 72 -0.85 9.29 19.11
CA TYR A 72 0.58 9.63 19.08
C TYR A 72 0.91 10.72 18.06
N VAL A 73 0.05 11.74 17.97
CA VAL A 73 0.32 13.00 17.26
C VAL A 73 0.00 14.16 18.18
#